data_AF-A0A8B6BQV4-F1
#
_entry.id   AF-A0A8B6BQV4-F1
#
_cell.length_a   1.000
_cell.length_b   1.000
_cell.length_c   1.000
_cell.angle_alpha   90.00
_cell.angle_beta   90.00
_cell.angle_gamma   90.00
#
_symmetry.space_group_name_H-M   'P 1'
#
loop_
_entity.id
_entity.type
_entity.pdbx_description
1 polymer ?
#
loop_
_entity_poly.entity_id
_entity_poly.type
_entity_poly.pdbx_seq_one_letter_code
_entity_poly.pdbx_strand_id
1 'polypeptide(L)' 'MASRGAQENTKLRQNLEEQLDRLVQQLADLEECREDLEDEEYEETKNETIDQLKEFKDSLDKMTKGNVSLVDELNGMQL' A
#
# COMPACT_ATOMS: atom_id res chain seq x y z
N MET A 1 6.98 -24.38 -13.41
CA MET A 1 6.13 -23.87 -12.30
C MET A 1 6.69 -22.64 -11.60
N ALA A 2 8.01 -22.35 -11.69
CA ALA A 2 8.60 -21.13 -11.12
C ALA A 2 8.11 -19.80 -11.74
N SER A 3 7.62 -19.77 -12.98
CA SER A 3 7.27 -18.51 -13.65
C SER A 3 5.90 -17.92 -13.25
N ARG A 4 4.94 -18.74 -12.79
CA ARG A 4 3.63 -18.23 -12.35
C ARG A 4 3.75 -17.40 -11.08
N GLY A 5 4.51 -17.88 -10.09
CA GLY A 5 4.72 -17.13 -8.84
C GLY A 5 5.43 -15.78 -9.04
N ALA A 6 6.41 -15.72 -9.94
CA ALA A 6 7.10 -14.47 -10.29
C ALA A 6 6.17 -13.46 -10.99
N GLN A 7 5.30 -13.94 -11.89
CA GLN A 7 4.34 -13.10 -12.58
C GLN A 7 3.26 -12.56 -11.63
N GLU A 8 2.73 -13.39 -10.74
CA GLU A 8 1.77 -12.97 -9.71
C GLU A 8 2.39 -11.95 -8.75
N ASN A 9 3.65 -12.13 -8.32
CA ASN A 9 4.37 -11.15 -7.50
C ASN A 9 4.56 -9.80 -8.21
N THR A 10 4.87 -9.84 -9.51
CA THR A 10 5.04 -8.61 -10.31
C THR A 10 3.72 -7.84 -10.41
N LYS A 11 2.62 -8.55 -10.68
CA LYS A 11 1.29 -7.95 -10.76
C LYS A 11 0.82 -7.40 -9.41
N LEU A 12 1.08 -8.14 -8.33
CA LEU A 12 0.77 -7.69 -6.97
C LEU A 12 1.54 -6.41 -6.63
N ARG A 13 2.84 -6.36 -6.95
CA ARG A 13 3.65 -5.17 -6.75
C ARG A 13 3.12 -3.97 -7.54
N GLN A 14 2.78 -4.16 -8.82
CA GLN A 14 2.18 -3.08 -9.63
C GLN A 14 0.88 -2.57 -9.02
N ASN A 15 -0.01 -3.45 -8.57
CA ASN A 15 -1.26 -3.03 -7.92
C ASN A 15 -1.01 -2.21 -6.65
N LEU A 16 0.01 -2.57 -5.86
CA LEU A 16 0.38 -1.85 -4.64
C LEU A 16 0.98 -0.47 -4.99
N GLU A 17 1.84 -0.39 -6.00
CA GLU A 17 2.40 0.87 -6.49
C GLU A 17 1.28 1.80 -7.03
N GLU A 18 0.35 1.27 -7.83
CA GLU A 18 -0.81 2.02 -8.33
C GLU A 18 -1.74 2.50 -7.21
N GLN A 19 -1.96 1.69 -6.17
CA GLN A 19 -2.80 2.09 -5.04
C GLN A 19 -2.16 3.22 -4.24
N LEU A 20 -0.84 3.15 -3.99
CA LEU A 20 -0.12 4.22 -3.32
C LEU A 20 -0.15 5.52 -4.13
N ASP A 21 0.08 5.42 -5.44
CA ASP A 21 0.06 6.58 -6.34
C ASP A 21 -1.30 7.28 -6.32
N ARG A 22 -2.41 6.51 -6.37
CA ARG A 22 -3.76 7.07 -6.27
C ARG A 22 -4.02 7.79 -4.95
N LEU A 23 -3.59 7.23 -3.82
CA LEU A 23 -3.78 7.85 -2.50
C LEU A 23 -2.97 9.14 -2.36
N VAL A 24 -1.75 9.17 -2.91
CA VAL A 24 -0.91 10.38 -2.92
C VAL A 24 -1.52 11.44 -3.84
N GLN A 25 -2.01 11.05 -5.03
CA GLN A 25 -2.68 11.96 -5.94
C GLN A 25 -3.95 12.54 -5.32
N GLN A 26 -4.75 11.71 -4.63
CA GLN A 26 -5.95 12.18 -3.93
C GLN A 26 -5.62 13.26 -2.89
N LEU A 27 -4.52 13.11 -2.13
CA LEU A 27 -4.07 14.16 -1.21
C LEU A 27 -3.61 15.42 -1.96
N ALA A 28 -2.90 15.28 -3.08
CA ALA A 28 -2.47 16.41 -3.88
C ALA A 28 -3.67 17.20 -4.44
N ASP A 29 -4.64 16.49 -5.05
CA ASP A 29 -5.88 17.06 -5.57
C ASP A 29 -6.68 17.77 -4.46
N LEU A 30 -6.67 17.20 -3.25
CA LEU A 30 -7.33 17.78 -2.08
C LEU A 30 -6.67 19.08 -1.62
N GLU A 31 -5.34 19.17 -1.66
CA GLU A 31 -4.62 20.41 -1.39
C GLU A 31 -4.84 21.46 -2.49
N GLU A 32 -4.91 21.04 -3.76
CA GLU A 32 -5.20 21.94 -4.89
C GLU A 32 -6.61 22.55 -4.79
N CYS A 33 -7.59 21.79 -4.33
CA CYS A 33 -8.98 22.25 -4.17
C CYS A 33 -9.26 22.84 -2.77
N ARG A 34 -8.25 23.04 -1.91
CA ARG A 34 -8.47 23.42 -0.49
C ARG A 34 -9.32 24.68 -0.32
N GLU A 35 -9.12 25.67 -1.18
CA GLU A 35 -9.82 26.97 -1.13
C GLU A 35 -11.30 26.86 -1.55
N ASP A 36 -11.65 25.80 -2.28
CA ASP A 36 -13.00 25.53 -2.78
C ASP A 36 -13.82 24.63 -1.83
N LEU A 37 -13.19 24.11 -0.77
CA LEU A 37 -13.80 23.18 0.19
C LEU A 37 -14.05 23.84 1.54
N GLU A 38 -15.14 23.41 2.19
CA GLU A 38 -15.37 23.75 3.59
C GLU A 38 -14.33 23.05 4.47
N ASP A 39 -13.97 23.68 5.59
CA ASP A 39 -12.95 23.16 6.51
C ASP A 39 -13.27 21.74 7.00
N GLU A 40 -14.55 21.46 7.28
CA GLU A 40 -15.00 20.15 7.73
C GLU A 40 -14.86 19.09 6.63
N GLU A 41 -15.26 19.41 5.40
CA GLU A 41 -15.16 18.53 4.23
C GLU A 41 -13.71 18.20 3.88
N TYR A 42 -12.83 19.21 3.91
CA TYR A 42 -11.40 19.01 3.68
C TYR A 42 -10.77 18.11 4.76
N GLU A 43 -11.02 18.41 6.04
CA GLU A 43 -10.44 17.63 7.13
C GLU A 43 -10.97 16.19 7.14
N GLU A 44 -12.26 15.97 6.88
CA GLU A 44 -12.84 14.63 6.77
C GLU A 44 -12.15 13.83 5.65
N THR A 45 -12.13 14.38 4.44
CA THR A 45 -11.54 13.72 3.26
C THR A 45 -10.05 13.44 3.43
N LYS A 46 -9.32 14.39 4.04
CA LYS A 46 -7.89 14.25 4.34
C LYS A 46 -7.66 13.13 5.34
N ASN A 47 -8.42 13.12 6.44
CA ASN A 47 -8.27 12.13 7.50
C ASN A 47 -8.59 10.72 6.99
N GLU A 48 -9.65 10.56 6.19
CA GLU A 48 -9.97 9.28 5.54
C GLU A 48 -8.82 8.79 4.64
N THR A 49 -8.27 9.67 3.80
CA THR A 49 -7.16 9.31 2.90
C THR A 49 -5.90 8.92 3.67
N ILE A 50 -5.61 9.65 4.76
CA ILE A 50 -4.48 9.35 5.65
C ILE A 50 -4.67 8.01 6.37
N ASP A 51 -5.90 7.69 6.81
CA ASP A 51 -6.19 6.40 7.43
C ASP A 51 -6.07 5.24 6.44
N GLN A 52 -6.51 5.41 5.19
CA GLN A 52 -6.27 4.45 4.11
C GLN A 52 -4.76 4.22 3.87
N LEU A 53 -3.94 5.27 3.91
CA LEU A 53 -2.48 5.14 3.79
C LEU A 53 -1.86 4.36 4.96
N LYS A 54 -2.36 4.55 6.19
CA LYS A 54 -1.91 3.76 7.36
C LYS A 54 -2.27 2.28 7.20
N GLU A 55 -3.51 1.98 6.80
CA GLU A 55 -3.95 0.60 6.56
C GLU A 55 -3.18 -0.08 5.42
N PHE A 56 -2.90 0.67 4.36
CA PHE A 56 -2.07 0.22 3.25
C PHE A 56 -0.66 -0.14 3.73
N LYS A 57 -0.03 0.73 4.53
CA LYS A 57 1.28 0.46 5.13
C LYS A 57 1.25 -0.78 6.02
N ASP A 58 0.25 -0.92 6.89
CA ASP A 58 0.11 -2.08 7.77
C ASP A 58 -0.03 -3.39 6.96
N SER A 59 -0.71 -3.32 5.82
CA SER A 59 -0.85 -4.46 4.90
C SER A 59 0.49 -4.83 4.26
N LEU A 60 1.27 -3.84 3.80
CA LEU A 60 2.63 -4.05 3.30
C LEU A 60 3.56 -4.66 4.37
N ASP A 61 3.49 -4.16 5.60
CA ASP A 61 4.31 -4.65 6.70
C ASP A 61 3.99 -6.11 7.04
N LYS A 62 2.70 -6.50 7.02
CA LYS A 62 2.26 -7.89 7.21
C LYS A 62 2.78 -8.80 6.09
N MET A 63 2.71 -8.36 4.83
CA MET A 63 3.22 -9.13 3.69
C MET A 63 4.73 -9.32 3.75
N THR A 64 5.47 -8.28 4.13
CA THR A 64 6.93 -8.32 4.21
C THR A 64 7.38 -9.24 5.35
N LYS A 65 6.73 -9.16 6.51
CA LYS A 65 6.99 -10.08 7.65
C LYS A 65 6.71 -11.54 7.26
N GLY A 66 5.60 -11.81 6.58
CA GLY A 66 5.26 -13.17 6.11
C GLY A 66 6.29 -13.74 5.14
N ASN A 67 6.83 -12.92 4.23
CA ASN A 67 7.89 -13.34 3.31
C ASN A 67 9.22 -13.62 4.04
N VAL A 68 9.59 -12.81 5.04
CA VAL A 68 10.79 -13.05 5.85
C VAL A 68 10.67 -14.38 6.61
N SER A 69 9.54 -14.63 7.29
CA SER A 69 9.33 -15.89 8.04
C SER A 69 9.38 -17.13 7.14
N LEU A 70 8.83 -17.07 5.93
CA LEU A 70 8.89 -18.19 4.98
C LEU A 70 10.33 -18.46 4.50
N VAL A 71 11.11 -17.41 4.26
CA VAL A 71 12.53 -17.54 3.90
C VAL A 71 13.34 -18.18 5.03
N ASP A 72 13.07 -17.78 6.27
CA ASP A 72 13.73 -18.33 7.47
C ASP A 72 13.43 -19.83 7.65
N GLU A 73 12.17 -20.25 7.47
CA GLU A 73 11.76 -21.66 7.54
C GLU A 73 12.43 -22.53 6.46
N LEU A 74 12.50 -22.03 5.22
CA LEU A 74 13.14 -22.75 4.10
C LEU A 74 14.65 -22.91 4.29
N ASN A 75 15.33 -21.88 4.83
CA ASN A 75 16.76 -21.96 5.16
C ASN A 75 17.02 -22.98 6.28
N GLY A 76 16.11 -23.08 7.26
CA GLY A 76 16.18 -24.08 8.33
C GLY A 76 16.02 -25.53 7.85
N MET A 77 15.33 -25.75 6.73
CA MET A 77 15.17 -27.09 6.13
C MET A 77 16.34 -27.54 5.24
N GLN A 78 17.22 -26.61 4.83
CA GLN A 78 18.39 -26.91 3.98
C GLN A 78 19.66 -27.24 4.77
N LEU A 79 19.60 -27.26 6.10
CA LEU A 79 20.66 -27.68 7.02
C LEU A 79 20.39 -29.08 7.58
#